data_AF-A0A934L418-F1
#
_entry.id   AF-A0A934L418-F1
#
_cell.length_a   1.000
_cell.length_b   1.000
_cell.length_c   1.000
_cell.angle_alpha   90.00
_cell.angle_beta   90.00
_cell.angle_gamma   90.00
#
_symmetry.space_group_name_H-M   'P 1'
#
loop_
_entity.id
_entity.type
_entity.pdbx_description
1 polymer ?
#
loop_
_entity_poly.entity_id
_entity_poly.type
_entity_poly.pdbx_seq_one_letter_code
_entity_poly.pdbx_strand_id
1 'polypeptide(L)' 'MFLIDVLLGANCGSRRTLLAAIHEPDGIRRILDQLGLPADPPELARARSPPEQWRPW' A
#
# COMPACT_ATOMS: atom_id res chain seq x y z
N MET A 1 6.66 11.54 9.72
CA MET A 1 7.45 10.29 9.87
C MET A 1 6.55 9.14 9.48
N PHE A 2 6.89 8.37 8.45
CA PHE A 2 6.16 7.14 8.10
C PHE A 2 6.69 6.01 8.98
N LEU A 3 5.81 5.35 9.74
CA LEU A 3 6.19 4.35 10.75
C LEU A 3 6.22 2.89 10.23
N ILE A 4 5.96 2.66 8.93
CA ILE A 4 5.78 1.32 8.38
C ILE A 4 6.90 1.02 7.38
N ASP A 5 7.73 0.02 7.67
CA ASP A 5 8.66 -0.57 6.69
C ASP A 5 7.90 -1.61 5.84
N VAL A 6 7.49 -1.20 4.63
CA VAL A 6 6.77 -2.06 3.68
C VAL A 6 7.62 -3.23 3.15
N LEU A 7 8.95 -3.17 3.31
CA LEU A 7 9.85 -4.23 2.89
C LEU A 7 10.04 -5.31 3.96
N LEU A 8 9.59 -5.07 5.20
CA LEU A 8 9.53 -6.11 6.22
C LEU A 8 8.26 -6.95 6.03
N GLY A 9 8.42 -8.27 5.89
CA GLY A 9 7.30 -9.19 5.76
C GLY A 9 6.49 -9.27 7.06
N ALA A 10 5.27 -8.75 7.07
CA ALA A 10 4.42 -8.74 8.27
C ALA A 10 4.09 -10.15 8.83
N ASN A 11 4.03 -11.17 7.97
CA ASN A 11 3.65 -12.53 8.37
C ASN A 11 4.85 -13.44 8.70
N CYS A 12 6.03 -13.14 8.16
CA CYS A 12 7.19 -14.05 8.23
C CYS A 12 8.47 -13.37 8.74
N GLY A 13 8.49 -12.05 8.91
CA GLY A 13 9.67 -11.29 9.37
C GLY A 13 10.82 -11.19 8.36
N SER A 14 10.75 -11.89 7.22
CA SER A 14 11.78 -11.82 6.18
C SER A 14 11.77 -10.47 5.44
N ARG A 15 12.94 -10.03 4.96
CA ARG A 15 13.09 -8.79 4.20
C ARG A 15 12.85 -9.04 2.70
N ARG A 16 12.00 -8.22 2.09
CA ARG A 16 11.71 -8.22 0.65
C ARG A 16 12.74 -7.39 -0.10
N THR A 17 12.99 -7.74 -1.36
CA THR A 17 13.82 -6.97 -2.30
C THR A 17 12.93 -6.31 -3.35
N LEU A 18 13.09 -5.00 -3.54
CA LEU A 18 12.41 -4.29 -4.62
C LEU A 18 13.09 -4.61 -5.95
N LEU A 19 12.39 -5.28 -6.86
CA LEU A 19 12.93 -5.67 -8.17
C LEU A 19 12.71 -4.60 -9.23
N ALA A 20 11.52 -3.98 -9.24
CA ALA A 20 11.16 -2.94 -10.21
C ALA A 20 10.00 -2.08 -9.67
N ALA A 21 9.90 -0.85 -10.16
CA ALA A 21 8.73 0.00 -10.02
C ALA A 21 8.07 0.15 -11.40
N ILE A 22 6.75 -0.06 -11.46
CA ILE A 22 5.96 0.03 -12.70
C ILE A 22 5.20 1.34 -12.67
N HIS A 23 5.42 2.19 -13.67
CA HIS A 23 4.81 3.52 -13.77
C HIS A 23 3.83 3.66 -14.95
N GLU A 24 3.91 2.76 -15.93
CA GLU A 24 3.02 2.78 -17.09
C GLU A 24 1.58 2.41 -16.71
N PRO A 25 0.59 3.30 -16.88
CA PRO A 25 -0.79 3.09 -16.42
C PRO A 25 -1.43 1.82 -16.97
N ASP A 26 -1.22 1.52 -18.25
CA ASP A 26 -1.78 0.33 -18.90
C ASP A 26 -1.13 -0.96 -18.38
N GLY A 27 0.17 -0.91 -18.08
CA GLY A 27 0.89 -2.01 -17.45
C GLY A 27 0.37 -2.31 -16.05
N ILE A 28 0.15 -1.26 -15.25
CA ILE A 28 -0.43 -1.37 -13.91
C ILE A 28 -1.82 -2.02 -13.98
N ARG A 29 -2.71 -1.50 -14.84
CA ARG A 29 -4.07 -2.03 -15.02
C ARG A 29 -4.07 -3.50 -15.38
N ARG A 30 -3.24 -3.89 -16.37
CA ARG A 30 -3.14 -5.29 -16.81
C ARG A 30 -2.69 -6.23 -15.71
N ILE A 31 -1.73 -5.81 -14.88
CA ILE A 31 -1.26 -6.64 -13.76
C ILE A 31 -2.34 -6.79 -12.69
N LEU A 32 -3.01 -5.70 -12.33
CA LEU A 32 -4.07 -5.73 -11.33
C LEU A 32 -5.25 -6.61 -11.78
N ASP A 33 -5.64 -6.52 -13.04
CA ASP A 33 -6.67 -7.36 -13.65
C ASP A 33 -6.32 -8.85 -13.54
N GLN A 34 -5.10 -9.24 -13.89
CA GLN A 34 -4.63 -10.63 -13.77
C GLN A 34 -4.58 -11.15 -12.33
N LEU A 35 -4.44 -10.25 -11.35
CA LEU A 35 -4.49 -10.59 -9.93
C LEU A 35 -5.93 -10.57 -9.36
N GLY A 36 -6.92 -10.19 -10.15
CA GLY A 36 -8.30 -10.01 -9.69
C GLY A 36 -8.48 -8.82 -8.73
N LEU A 37 -7.60 -7.82 -8.82
CA LEU A 37 -7.63 -6.62 -7.99
C LEU A 37 -8.27 -5.45 -8.75
N PRO A 38 -8.98 -4.54 -8.05
CA PRO A 38 -9.53 -3.35 -8.67
C PRO A 38 -8.42 -2.45 -9.18
N ALA A 39 -8.51 -2.05 -10.44
CA ALA A 39 -7.57 -1.12 -11.08
C ALA A 39 -8.06 0.33 -11.10
N ASP A 40 -9.35 0.54 -10.83
CA ASP A 40 -9.90 1.88 -10.65
C ASP A 40 -9.47 2.47 -9.31
N PRO A 41 -9.21 3.80 -9.28
CA PRO A 41 -8.89 4.47 -8.02
C PRO A 41 -10.05 4.27 -7.03
N PRO A 42 -9.74 4.11 -5.72
CA PRO A 42 -10.78 4.05 -4.71
C PRO A 42 -11.59 5.34 -4.70
N GLU A 43 -12.88 5.24 -4.37
CA GLU A 43 -13.73 6.41 -4.22
C GLU A 43 -13.11 7.38 -3.20
N LEU A 44 -13.17 8.67 -3.55
CA LEU A 44 -12.60 9.73 -2.74
C LEU A 44 -13.43 9.89 -1.45
N ALA A 45 -12.90 9.41 -0.34
CA ALA A 45 -13.52 9.54 0.97
C ALA A 45 -13.11 10.84 1.67
N ARG A 46 -13.99 11.37 2.53
CA ARG A 46 -13.63 12.49 3.42
C ARG A 46 -12.44 12.08 4.29
N ALA A 47 -11.44 12.96 4.41
CA ALA A 47 -10.34 12.78 5.35
C ALA A 47 -10.90 12.49 6.75
N ARG A 48 -10.47 11.37 7.35
CA ARG A 48 -10.83 11.03 8.73
C ARG A 48 -9.90 11.79 9.68
N SER A 49 -10.41 12.14 10.87
CA SER A 49 -9.54 12.58 11.96
C SER A 49 -8.41 11.54 12.14
N PRO A 50 -7.18 11.97 12.47
CA PRO A 50 -6.10 11.05 12.75
C PRO A 50 -6.57 9.96 13.73
N PRO A 51 -6.10 8.70 13.59
CA PRO A 51 -6.35 7.69 14.62
C PRO A 51 -5.95 8.28 15.97
N GLU A 52 -6.77 8.04 16.99
CA GLU A 52 -6.56 8.56 18.34
C GLU A 52 -5.11 8.24 18.74
N GLN A 53 -4.30 9.29 18.89
CA GLN A 53 -2.94 9.10 19.38
C GLN A 53 -3.09 8.58 20.79
N TRP A 54 -2.71 7.31 21.03
CA TRP A 54 -2.47 6.84 22.39
C TRP A 54 -1.49 7.81 23.03
N ARG A 55 -1.99 8.63 23.96
CA ARG A 55 -1.22 9.56 24.77
C ARG A 55 -1.11 8.97 26.17
N PRO A 56 -0.01 8.27 26.50
CA PRO A 56 0.32 8.05 27.89
C PRO A 56 0.96 9.36 28.36
N TRP A 57 0.12 10.31 28.83
CA TRP A 57 0.50 11.59 29.44
C TRP A 57 1.44 12.48 28.60
#